data_AF-R1FF45-F1
#
_entry.id   AF-R1FF45-F1
#
_cell.length_a   1.000
_cell.length_b   1.000
_cell.length_c   1.000
_cell.angle_alpha   90.00
_cell.angle_beta   90.00
_cell.angle_gamma   90.00
#
_symmetry.space_group_name_H-M   'P 1'
#
loop_
_entity.id
_entity.type
_entity.pdbx_description
1 polymer ?
#
loop_
_entity_poly.entity_id
_entity_poly.type
_entity_poly.pdbx_seq_one_letter_code
_entity_poly.pdbx_strand_id
1 'polypeptide(L)'
;MERSGETRAAAVISAFIGGIDSRKAKALAESNFRGLPFSALCEADFKAARREAETRADGDALSAHSVRVALGSVDAFVRHAWDDDHVAKYRALSRWAASFKQKHGREPLLWLDKACIDQSDIDNSLRVLPVYLSGCHELLIIAGPCYVDRLWCLIETFTFLCMGGDPSRLCVLLPDSREGEGAHSRSPSPSHRLSEPSGEGSKSRGRRRERLAKRFVDLDVGAANCYEADRDRLLGAIESGFDSLDEFNAACSSALLAAARTPSCGTRERGSRAGPLPGRLSRLASHISLSGLEREASSSWSSRRWGRGSSSGSELGNTSRECSGP
;
A
#
# COMPACT_ATOMS: atom_id res chain seq x y z
N MET A 1 -29.74 -1.09 14.35
CA MET A 1 -28.98 0.19 14.37
C MET A 1 -27.58 0.02 13.72
N GLU A 2 -27.47 -0.79 12.65
CA GLU A 2 -26.18 -1.19 12.03
C GLU A 2 -25.73 -0.27 10.87
N ARG A 3 -26.60 0.62 10.38
CA ARG A 3 -26.34 1.42 9.16
C ARG A 3 -25.31 2.55 9.33
N SER A 4 -24.85 2.84 10.55
CA SER A 4 -24.03 4.03 10.81
C SER A 4 -22.64 3.89 10.18
N GLY A 5 -21.86 2.86 10.54
CA GLY A 5 -20.45 2.74 10.13
C GLY A 5 -20.22 2.59 8.63
N GLU A 6 -21.05 1.82 7.94
CA GLU A 6 -21.02 1.67 6.47
C GLU A 6 -21.30 3.00 5.76
N THR A 7 -22.26 3.79 6.27
CA THR A 7 -22.59 5.11 5.72
C THR A 7 -21.43 6.07 5.89
N ARG A 8 -20.73 6.03 7.03
CA ARG A 8 -19.53 6.84 7.30
C ARG A 8 -18.40 6.56 6.31
N ALA A 9 -18.08 5.27 6.14
CA ALA A 9 -17.05 4.82 5.21
C ALA A 9 -17.40 5.14 3.76
N ALA A 10 -18.66 4.95 3.37
CA ALA A 10 -19.14 5.24 2.02
C ALA A 10 -19.07 6.74 1.70
N ALA A 11 -19.37 7.65 2.64
CA ALA A 11 -19.25 9.09 2.42
C ALA A 11 -17.80 9.50 2.13
N VAL A 12 -16.86 9.04 2.97
CA VAL A 12 -15.43 9.29 2.79
C VAL A 12 -14.96 8.71 1.45
N ILE A 13 -15.23 7.43 1.18
CA ILE A 13 -14.84 6.75 -0.06
C ILE A 13 -15.48 7.40 -1.30
N SER A 14 -16.76 7.75 -1.27
CA SER A 14 -17.50 8.33 -2.39
C SER A 14 -16.95 9.72 -2.77
N ALA A 15 -16.46 10.48 -1.79
CA ALA A 15 -15.79 11.75 -2.08
C ALA A 15 -14.53 11.55 -2.93
N PHE A 16 -13.81 10.42 -2.81
CA PHE A 16 -12.67 10.08 -3.69
C PHE A 16 -13.08 9.64 -5.07
N ILE A 17 -14.13 8.82 -5.15
CA ILE A 17 -14.57 8.14 -6.36
C ILE A 17 -15.19 9.14 -7.37
N GLY A 18 -15.61 10.34 -6.92
CA GLY A 18 -16.08 11.40 -7.82
C GLY A 18 -17.34 11.01 -8.58
N GLY A 19 -18.20 10.18 -7.95
CA GLY A 19 -19.48 9.76 -8.51
C GLY A 19 -19.40 8.72 -9.64
N ILE A 20 -18.25 8.07 -9.88
CA ILE A 20 -18.22 6.93 -10.82
C ILE A 20 -19.05 5.77 -10.26
N ASP A 21 -19.88 5.18 -11.12
CA ASP A 21 -20.63 3.97 -10.78
C ASP A 21 -19.69 2.81 -10.43
N SER A 22 -20.08 2.00 -9.44
CA SER A 22 -19.28 0.87 -8.93
C SER A 22 -18.82 -0.12 -10.02
N ARG A 23 -19.65 -0.41 -11.03
CA ARG A 23 -19.26 -1.33 -12.12
C ARG A 23 -18.26 -0.67 -13.05
N LYS A 24 -18.46 0.61 -13.36
CA LYS A 24 -17.51 1.40 -14.15
C LYS A 24 -16.17 1.55 -13.42
N ALA A 25 -16.20 1.80 -12.11
CA ALA A 25 -15.01 1.89 -11.26
C ALA A 25 -14.22 0.58 -11.29
N LYS A 26 -14.92 -0.56 -11.12
CA LYS A 26 -14.31 -1.88 -11.21
C LYS A 26 -13.70 -2.15 -12.58
N ALA A 27 -14.45 -1.92 -13.67
CA ALA A 27 -13.95 -2.15 -15.03
C ALA A 27 -12.73 -1.28 -15.36
N LEU A 28 -12.78 0.00 -14.96
CA LEU A 28 -11.67 0.93 -15.11
C LEU A 28 -10.45 0.46 -14.31
N ALA A 29 -10.65 0.03 -13.06
CA ALA A 29 -9.58 -0.52 -12.23
C ALA A 29 -8.97 -1.78 -12.85
N GLU A 30 -9.78 -2.74 -13.31
CA GLU A 30 -9.31 -3.97 -13.96
C GLU A 30 -8.46 -3.69 -15.20
N SER A 31 -8.85 -2.69 -16.01
CA SER A 31 -8.09 -2.32 -17.21
C SER A 31 -6.75 -1.63 -16.93
N ASN A 32 -6.62 -1.00 -15.75
CA ASN A 32 -5.49 -0.15 -15.39
C ASN A 32 -4.69 -0.67 -14.19
N PHE A 33 -5.03 -1.82 -13.62
CA PHE A 33 -4.31 -2.35 -12.47
C PHE A 33 -2.92 -2.84 -12.88
N ARG A 34 -1.91 -2.30 -12.20
CA ARG A 34 -0.51 -2.57 -12.48
C ARG A 34 0.22 -3.00 -11.21
N GLY A 35 1.25 -3.81 -11.40
CA GLY A 35 2.19 -4.18 -10.35
C GLY A 35 3.62 -3.92 -10.80
N LEU A 36 4.47 -3.50 -9.86
CA LEU A 36 5.90 -3.25 -10.03
C LEU A 36 6.68 -4.40 -9.36
N PRO A 37 7.40 -5.24 -10.13
CA PRO A 37 8.35 -6.18 -9.54
C PRO A 37 9.39 -5.42 -8.72
N PHE A 38 9.71 -5.89 -7.52
CA PHE A 38 10.68 -5.21 -6.66
C PHE A 38 12.07 -5.07 -7.31
N SER A 39 12.47 -6.03 -8.15
CA SER A 39 13.73 -6.00 -8.90
C SER A 39 13.84 -4.83 -9.89
N ALA A 40 12.70 -4.23 -10.28
CA ALA A 40 12.66 -3.07 -11.16
C ALA A 40 12.66 -1.71 -10.41
N LEU A 41 12.67 -1.76 -9.07
CA LEU A 41 12.75 -0.61 -8.17
C LEU A 41 14.15 -0.47 -7.60
N CYS A 42 14.67 0.76 -7.58
CA CYS A 42 15.97 1.09 -7.01
C CYS A 42 15.89 2.25 -6.00
N GLU A 43 16.97 2.51 -5.28
CA GLU A 43 17.02 3.62 -4.30
C GLU A 43 16.77 4.99 -4.95
N ALA A 44 17.29 5.19 -6.16
CA ALA A 44 17.17 6.45 -6.88
C ALA A 44 15.70 6.81 -7.17
N ASP A 45 14.82 5.82 -7.34
CA ASP A 45 13.38 6.05 -7.57
C ASP A 45 12.69 6.75 -6.40
N PHE A 46 13.16 6.52 -5.17
CA PHE A 46 12.64 7.21 -3.99
C PHE A 46 13.17 8.63 -3.83
N LYS A 47 14.33 8.93 -4.43
CA LYS A 47 14.92 10.28 -4.48
C LYS A 47 14.26 11.12 -5.57
N ALA A 48 13.95 10.48 -6.69
CA ALA A 48 13.44 11.03 -7.94
C ALA A 48 12.12 11.79 -7.83
N ALA A 49 11.14 11.20 -7.15
CA ALA A 49 9.75 11.44 -7.54
C ALA A 49 9.17 12.82 -7.15
N ARG A 50 9.96 13.69 -6.50
CA ARG A 50 9.58 15.09 -6.23
C ARG A 50 10.21 16.09 -7.21
N ARG A 51 11.25 15.70 -7.96
CA ARG A 51 11.89 16.53 -9.00
C ARG A 51 11.79 15.74 -10.29
N GLU A 52 10.90 16.14 -11.19
CA GLU A 52 10.70 15.51 -12.51
C GLU A 52 11.98 15.40 -13.37
N ALA A 53 13.12 15.93 -12.92
CA ALA A 53 14.30 16.19 -13.72
C ALA A 53 15.55 15.33 -13.45
N GLU A 54 15.62 14.42 -12.46
CA GLU A 54 16.97 14.09 -11.92
C GLU A 54 17.45 12.64 -11.75
N THR A 55 16.79 11.58 -12.22
CA THR A 55 17.20 10.24 -11.68
C THR A 55 17.02 9.00 -12.52
N ARG A 56 16.41 9.08 -13.70
CA ARG A 56 16.54 8.03 -14.72
C ARG A 56 16.89 8.71 -16.04
N ALA A 57 17.55 7.98 -16.94
CA ALA A 57 17.84 8.53 -18.27
C ALA A 57 16.53 9.03 -18.90
N ASP A 58 16.59 10.11 -19.68
CA ASP A 58 15.40 10.64 -20.35
C ASP A 58 14.62 9.51 -21.05
N GLY A 59 13.34 9.39 -20.71
CA GLY A 59 12.45 8.34 -21.24
C GLY A 59 12.34 7.06 -20.40
N ASP A 60 13.19 6.85 -19.39
CA ASP A 60 13.11 5.68 -18.49
C ASP A 60 12.25 5.99 -17.25
N ALA A 61 10.96 6.28 -17.43
CA ALA A 61 10.07 6.57 -16.31
C ALA A 61 9.83 5.32 -15.44
N LEU A 62 9.73 5.46 -14.12
CA LEU A 62 9.40 4.35 -13.21
C LEU A 62 8.10 3.62 -13.61
N SER A 63 7.15 4.34 -14.20
CA SER A 63 5.91 3.76 -14.73
C SER A 63 6.11 2.81 -15.92
N ALA A 64 7.24 2.86 -16.62
CA ALA A 64 7.58 1.90 -17.68
C ALA A 64 7.94 0.51 -17.12
N HIS A 65 8.25 0.43 -15.82
CA HIS A 65 8.71 -0.79 -15.15
C HIS A 65 7.60 -1.56 -14.44
N SER A 66 6.43 -0.95 -14.28
CA SER A 66 5.25 -1.67 -13.82
C SER A 66 4.57 -2.40 -15.00
N VAL A 67 3.89 -3.50 -14.72
CA VAL A 67 3.21 -4.32 -15.73
C VAL A 67 1.74 -4.45 -15.37
N ARG A 68 0.86 -4.56 -16.38
CA ARG A 68 -0.56 -4.85 -16.14
C ARG A 68 -0.71 -6.23 -15.52
N VAL A 69 -1.54 -6.32 -14.49
CA VAL A 69 -1.77 -7.56 -13.75
C VAL A 69 -3.24 -7.68 -13.34
N ALA A 70 -3.68 -8.87 -12.98
CA ALA A 70 -5.04 -9.08 -12.50
C ALA A 70 -5.26 -8.43 -11.13
N LEU A 71 -6.46 -7.90 -10.87
CA LEU A 71 -6.84 -7.49 -9.52
C LEU A 71 -6.66 -8.66 -8.54
N GLY A 72 -6.13 -8.37 -7.36
CA GLY A 72 -5.84 -9.38 -6.35
C GLY A 72 -4.50 -10.10 -6.52
N SER A 73 -3.68 -9.76 -7.53
CA SER A 73 -2.36 -10.40 -7.72
C SER A 73 -1.19 -9.61 -7.12
N VAL A 74 -1.41 -8.38 -6.65
CA VAL A 74 -0.37 -7.55 -6.02
C VAL A 74 -0.20 -7.96 -4.56
N ASP A 75 1.05 -8.14 -4.14
CA ASP A 75 1.38 -8.56 -2.77
C ASP A 75 1.24 -7.43 -1.75
N ALA A 76 1.67 -6.22 -2.12
CA ALA A 76 1.63 -5.10 -1.21
C ALA A 76 1.35 -3.78 -1.93
N PHE A 77 0.40 -3.02 -1.39
CA PHE A 77 0.26 -1.61 -1.67
C PHE A 77 1.26 -0.83 -0.80
N VAL A 78 2.19 -0.10 -1.40
CA VAL A 78 3.24 0.62 -0.67
C VAL A 78 2.79 2.04 -0.35
N ARG A 79 2.71 2.37 0.95
CA ARG A 79 2.46 3.72 1.46
C ARG A 79 3.70 4.28 2.11
N HIS A 80 4.02 5.52 1.76
CA HIS A 80 5.10 6.26 2.39
C HIS A 80 4.89 7.77 2.17
N ALA A 81 5.59 8.60 2.95
CA ALA A 81 5.74 10.00 2.58
C ALA A 81 6.93 10.16 1.63
N TRP A 82 6.78 10.97 0.59
CA TRP A 82 7.86 11.27 -0.35
C TRP A 82 9.00 12.04 0.33
N ASP A 83 8.68 12.87 1.31
CA ASP A 83 9.62 13.77 2.01
C ASP A 83 10.52 13.05 3.04
N ASP A 84 10.18 11.81 3.38
CA ASP A 84 11.03 10.98 4.23
C ASP A 84 12.33 10.58 3.51
N ASP A 85 13.37 10.29 4.30
CA ASP A 85 14.68 9.85 3.81
C ASP A 85 14.56 8.65 2.85
N HIS A 86 14.92 8.87 1.59
CA HIS A 86 14.74 7.91 0.50
C HIS A 86 15.58 6.64 0.71
N VAL A 87 16.80 6.79 1.23
CA VAL A 87 17.71 5.67 1.51
C VAL A 87 17.13 4.76 2.59
N ALA A 88 16.67 5.35 3.69
CA ALA A 88 16.09 4.63 4.81
C ALA A 88 14.80 3.90 4.40
N LYS A 89 13.95 4.54 3.57
CA LYS A 89 12.77 3.91 2.99
C LYS A 89 13.13 2.71 2.12
N TYR A 90 14.02 2.90 1.15
CA TYR A 90 14.43 1.83 0.23
C TYR A 90 15.08 0.67 0.97
N ARG A 91 15.95 0.92 1.96
CA ARG A 91 16.55 -0.12 2.81
C ARG A 91 15.50 -0.89 3.60
N ALA A 92 14.51 -0.22 4.18
CA ALA A 92 13.43 -0.88 4.90
C ALA A 92 12.58 -1.77 3.99
N LEU A 93 12.22 -1.26 2.81
CA LEU A 93 11.48 -2.01 1.79
C LEU A 93 12.30 -3.20 1.27
N SER A 94 13.59 -3.03 1.03
CA SER A 94 14.51 -4.09 0.56
C SER A 94 14.58 -5.26 1.54
N ARG A 95 14.64 -4.98 2.85
CA ARG A 95 14.62 -6.04 3.87
C ARG A 95 13.30 -6.79 3.91
N TRP A 96 12.19 -6.06 3.76
CA TRP A 96 10.87 -6.68 3.66
C TRP A 96 10.78 -7.56 2.41
N ALA A 97 11.23 -7.08 1.26
CA ALA A 97 11.23 -7.83 0.00
C ALA A 97 12.14 -9.07 0.05
N ALA A 98 13.30 -8.98 0.70
CA ALA A 98 14.16 -10.14 0.94
C ALA A 98 13.48 -11.19 1.83
N SER A 99 12.80 -10.75 2.90
CA SER A 99 12.03 -11.64 3.78
C SER A 99 10.85 -12.29 3.04
N PHE A 100 10.17 -11.52 2.19
CA PHE A 100 9.12 -12.01 1.31
C PHE A 100 9.66 -13.10 0.36
N LYS A 101 10.79 -12.84 -0.31
CA LYS A 101 11.41 -13.78 -1.25
C LYS A 101 11.85 -15.07 -0.59
N GLN A 102 12.43 -14.98 0.61
CA GLN A 102 12.79 -16.16 1.40
C GLN A 102 11.56 -17.03 1.70
N LYS A 103 10.41 -16.40 1.99
CA LYS A 103 9.18 -17.09 2.37
C LYS A 103 8.41 -17.67 1.18
N HIS A 104 8.29 -16.92 0.10
CA HIS A 104 7.41 -17.27 -1.04
C HIS A 104 8.17 -17.85 -2.23
N GLY A 105 9.50 -17.85 -2.21
CA GLY A 105 10.34 -18.35 -3.31
C GLY A 105 10.34 -17.45 -4.55
N ARG A 106 9.72 -16.27 -4.49
CA ARG A 106 9.68 -15.26 -5.57
C ARG A 106 9.77 -13.86 -5.01
N GLU A 107 10.18 -12.89 -5.83
CA GLU A 107 10.10 -11.48 -5.42
C GLU A 107 8.64 -11.00 -5.26
N PRO A 108 8.41 -9.96 -4.43
CA PRO A 108 7.09 -9.37 -4.30
C PRO A 108 6.74 -8.50 -5.51
N LEU A 109 5.46 -8.50 -5.85
CA LEU A 109 4.84 -7.56 -6.77
C LEU A 109 4.20 -6.43 -5.96
N LEU A 110 4.64 -5.20 -6.20
CA LEU A 110 4.26 -4.01 -5.44
C LEU A 110 3.27 -3.15 -6.21
N TRP A 111 2.38 -2.45 -5.52
CA TRP A 111 1.69 -1.29 -6.07
C TRP A 111 2.29 -0.03 -5.45
N LEU A 112 2.88 0.82 -6.27
CA LEU A 112 3.52 2.08 -5.87
C LEU A 112 2.95 3.19 -6.75
N ASP A 113 2.43 4.24 -6.13
CA ASP A 113 1.73 5.36 -6.79
C ASP A 113 2.43 5.83 -8.08
N LYS A 114 3.69 6.26 -8.01
CA LYS A 114 4.43 6.82 -9.16
C LYS A 114 4.67 5.81 -10.29
N ALA A 115 4.65 4.51 -9.98
CA ALA A 115 4.84 3.44 -10.94
C ALA A 115 3.51 2.94 -11.55
N CYS A 116 2.46 2.87 -10.72
CA CYS A 116 1.23 2.17 -11.06
C CYS A 116 0.09 3.11 -11.47
N ILE A 117 0.12 4.39 -11.05
CA ILE A 117 -0.81 5.41 -11.53
C ILE A 117 -0.40 5.84 -12.93
N ASP A 118 -1.38 5.96 -13.82
CA ASP A 118 -1.18 6.64 -15.10
C ASP A 118 -0.89 8.12 -14.83
N GLN A 119 0.37 8.52 -15.00
CA GLN A 119 0.79 9.90 -14.76
C GLN A 119 0.23 10.88 -15.79
N SER A 120 -0.28 10.39 -16.93
CA SER A 120 -0.96 11.20 -17.93
C SER A 120 -2.46 11.40 -17.63
N ASP A 121 -3.02 10.58 -16.74
CA ASP A 121 -4.43 10.62 -16.32
C ASP A 121 -4.56 10.26 -14.83
N ILE A 122 -4.02 11.15 -14.00
CA ILE A 122 -3.97 10.98 -12.54
C ILE A 122 -5.38 10.94 -11.97
N ASP A 123 -6.28 11.81 -12.44
CA ASP A 123 -7.63 11.93 -11.92
C ASP A 123 -8.43 10.63 -12.07
N ASN A 124 -8.41 9.99 -13.25
CA ASN A 124 -9.10 8.72 -13.43
C ASN A 124 -8.45 7.59 -12.61
N SER A 125 -7.12 7.62 -12.46
CA SER A 125 -6.41 6.66 -11.60
C SER A 125 -6.78 6.82 -10.13
N LEU A 126 -6.92 8.04 -9.64
CA LEU A 126 -7.30 8.33 -8.25
C LEU A 126 -8.76 7.98 -7.95
N ARG A 127 -9.68 8.13 -8.92
CA ARG A 127 -11.09 7.74 -8.76
C ARG A 127 -11.29 6.26 -8.44
N VAL A 128 -10.38 5.40 -8.88
CA VAL A 128 -10.45 3.94 -8.65
C VAL A 128 -9.45 3.44 -7.62
N LEU A 129 -8.78 4.35 -6.90
CA LEU A 129 -7.82 4.03 -5.84
C LEU A 129 -8.38 3.09 -4.76
N PRO A 130 -9.65 3.22 -4.30
CA PRO A 130 -10.22 2.26 -3.35
C PRO A 130 -10.24 0.82 -3.90
N VAL A 131 -10.49 0.65 -5.20
CA VAL A 131 -10.47 -0.66 -5.86
C VAL A 131 -9.03 -1.19 -5.94
N TYR A 132 -8.05 -0.34 -6.25
CA TYR A 132 -6.63 -0.72 -6.24
C TYR A 132 -6.15 -1.18 -4.87
N LEU A 133 -6.51 -0.47 -3.81
CA LEU A 133 -6.22 -0.87 -2.42
C LEU A 133 -6.81 -2.25 -2.10
N SER A 134 -8.08 -2.48 -2.46
CA SER A 134 -8.74 -3.77 -2.26
C SER A 134 -8.11 -4.91 -3.08
N GLY A 135 -7.50 -4.58 -4.22
CA GLY A 135 -6.80 -5.51 -5.10
C GLY A 135 -5.40 -5.91 -4.63
N CYS A 136 -4.92 -5.38 -3.50
CA CYS A 136 -3.61 -5.71 -2.93
C CYS A 136 -3.73 -6.63 -1.71
N HIS A 137 -2.79 -7.55 -1.51
CA HIS A 137 -2.85 -8.49 -0.37
C HIS A 137 -2.55 -7.82 0.97
N GLU A 138 -1.59 -6.90 1.05
CA GLU A 138 -1.24 -6.17 2.28
C GLU A 138 -1.13 -4.66 2.00
N LEU A 139 -1.29 -3.85 3.05
CA LEU A 139 -0.92 -2.44 3.02
C LEU A 139 0.41 -2.28 3.76
N LEU A 140 1.47 -2.01 3.00
CA LEU A 140 2.83 -1.85 3.51
C LEU A 140 3.12 -0.38 3.77
N ILE A 141 3.22 -0.01 5.05
CA ILE A 141 3.39 1.35 5.50
C ILE A 141 4.85 1.58 5.89
N ILE A 142 5.60 2.35 5.12
CA ILE A 142 6.94 2.79 5.48
C ILE A 142 6.82 4.09 6.28
N ALA A 143 6.79 3.94 7.61
CA ALA A 143 6.42 5.00 8.54
C ALA A 143 7.63 5.87 8.94
N GLY A 144 8.05 6.78 8.05
CA GLY A 144 9.07 7.76 8.36
C GLY A 144 8.56 9.00 9.12
N PRO A 145 9.47 9.93 9.48
CA PRO A 145 9.17 11.15 10.24
C PRO A 145 8.13 12.10 9.64
N CYS A 146 7.69 11.93 8.40
CA CYS A 146 6.66 12.74 7.76
C CYS A 146 5.38 11.97 7.41
N TYR A 147 5.31 10.66 7.71
CA TYR A 147 4.20 9.80 7.29
C TYR A 147 2.81 10.29 7.73
N VAL A 148 2.63 10.61 9.02
CA VAL A 148 1.32 11.05 9.53
C VAL A 148 0.99 12.51 9.18
N ASP A 149 1.97 13.26 8.68
CA ASP A 149 1.77 14.66 8.30
C ASP A 149 1.22 14.77 6.86
N ARG A 150 0.89 13.65 6.20
CA ARG A 150 0.39 13.57 4.84
C ARG A 150 -1.05 13.05 4.84
N LEU A 151 -2.01 13.90 4.47
CA LEU A 151 -3.44 13.58 4.51
C LEU A 151 -3.77 12.32 3.69
N TRP A 152 -3.21 12.20 2.48
CA TRP A 152 -3.35 11.03 1.61
C TRP A 152 -2.82 9.73 2.25
N CYS A 153 -1.80 9.76 3.11
CA CYS A 153 -1.32 8.55 3.80
C CYS A 153 -2.37 7.98 4.76
N LEU A 154 -3.03 8.87 5.50
CA LEU A 154 -4.04 8.51 6.50
C LEU A 154 -5.32 8.02 5.83
N ILE A 155 -5.76 8.75 4.82
CA ILE A 155 -6.91 8.39 3.99
C ILE A 155 -6.78 7.02 3.36
N GLU A 156 -5.63 6.67 2.80
CA GLU A 156 -5.47 5.37 2.14
C GLU A 156 -5.41 4.23 3.14
N THR A 157 -4.85 4.47 4.34
CA THR A 157 -4.93 3.52 5.45
C THR A 157 -6.38 3.27 5.85
N PHE A 158 -7.16 4.35 5.99
CA PHE A 158 -8.58 4.26 6.29
C PHE A 158 -9.38 3.57 5.18
N THR A 159 -9.12 3.93 3.92
CA THR A 159 -9.78 3.37 2.74
C THR A 159 -9.50 1.88 2.63
N PHE A 160 -8.26 1.43 2.85
CA PHE A 160 -7.92 0.01 2.86
C PHE A 160 -8.78 -0.78 3.85
N LEU A 161 -8.90 -0.28 5.09
CA LEU A 161 -9.72 -0.92 6.12
C LEU A 161 -11.20 -0.94 5.73
N CYS A 162 -11.71 0.16 5.19
CA CYS A 162 -13.10 0.28 4.77
C CYS A 162 -13.43 -0.59 3.54
N MET A 163 -12.46 -0.89 2.70
CA MET A 163 -12.63 -1.78 1.55
C MET A 163 -12.48 -3.27 1.92
N GLY A 164 -12.64 -3.62 3.20
CA GLY A 164 -12.55 -5.00 3.69
C GLY A 164 -11.12 -5.44 4.05
N GLY A 165 -10.18 -4.51 4.14
CA GLY A 165 -8.84 -4.77 4.64
C GLY A 165 -8.84 -5.15 6.12
N ASP A 166 -8.39 -6.36 6.44
CA ASP A 166 -8.20 -6.77 7.84
C ASP A 166 -7.02 -5.98 8.46
N PRO A 167 -7.14 -5.42 9.68
CA PRO A 167 -6.05 -4.69 10.34
C PRO A 167 -4.73 -5.46 10.46
N SER A 168 -4.76 -6.80 10.50
CA SER A 168 -3.56 -7.63 10.51
C SER A 168 -2.85 -7.74 9.16
N ARG A 169 -3.46 -7.23 8.08
CA ARG A 169 -2.85 -7.03 6.76
C ARG A 169 -2.13 -5.68 6.64
N LEU A 170 -2.15 -4.85 7.69
CA LEU A 170 -1.30 -3.66 7.78
C LEU A 170 0.10 -4.06 8.25
N CYS A 171 1.12 -3.75 7.45
CA CYS A 171 2.51 -4.03 7.79
C CYS A 171 3.29 -2.71 7.92
N VAL A 172 3.71 -2.35 9.14
CA VAL A 172 4.48 -1.12 9.38
C VAL A 172 5.98 -1.42 9.36
N LEU A 173 6.67 -0.79 8.40
CA LEU A 173 8.13 -0.78 8.28
C LEU A 173 8.70 0.48 8.91
N LEU A 174 9.77 0.30 9.69
CA LEU A 174 10.53 1.39 10.28
C LEU A 174 11.75 1.69 9.40
N PRO A 175 11.81 2.86 8.75
CA PRO A 175 13.03 3.31 8.09
C PRO A 175 14.15 3.45 9.14
N ASP A 176 15.36 2.98 8.81
CA ASP A 176 16.50 3.17 9.69
C ASP A 176 17.04 4.59 9.52
N SER A 177 17.03 5.36 10.60
CA SER A 177 17.75 6.63 10.62
C SER A 177 19.23 6.37 10.36
N ARG A 178 19.85 7.16 9.47
CA ARG A 178 21.32 7.25 9.34
C ARG A 178 21.90 7.93 10.59
N GLU A 179 21.80 7.30 11.75
CA GLU A 179 22.59 7.71 12.91
C GLU A 179 24.01 7.17 12.70
N GLY A 180 24.89 7.92 12.01
CA GLY A 180 26.35 7.73 12.15
C GLY A 180 27.26 7.72 10.91
N GLU A 181 26.80 7.75 9.66
CA GLU A 181 27.71 7.76 8.49
C GLU A 181 28.16 9.18 8.09
N GLY A 182 28.54 9.97 9.09
CA GLY A 182 28.97 11.35 8.93
C GLY A 182 30.05 11.75 9.92
N ALA A 183 31.08 10.92 10.13
CA ALA A 183 32.38 11.37 10.63
C ALA A 183 33.46 10.28 10.49
N HIS A 184 34.43 10.57 9.63
CA HIS A 184 35.80 10.03 9.60
C HIS A 184 36.04 8.77 8.76
N SER A 185 36.41 9.01 7.50
CA SER A 185 37.46 8.26 6.81
C SER A 185 38.69 8.11 7.73
N ARG A 186 38.74 7.05 8.52
CA ARG A 186 39.98 6.50 9.06
C ARG A 186 40.19 5.15 8.39
N SER A 187 41.30 5.05 7.67
CA SER A 187 41.77 3.84 7.00
C SER A 187 41.71 2.63 7.93
N PRO A 188 41.32 1.44 7.45
CA PRO A 188 41.30 0.24 8.26
C PRO A 188 42.73 -0.23 8.54
N SER A 189 43.17 -0.12 9.78
CA SER A 189 44.33 -0.89 10.27
C SER A 189 43.88 -2.34 10.55
N PRO A 190 44.59 -3.35 10.03
CA PRO A 190 44.19 -4.74 10.20
C PRO A 190 44.67 -5.25 11.56
N SER A 191 43.76 -5.32 12.54
CA SER A 191 43.96 -6.17 13.70
C SER A 191 42.65 -6.85 14.09
N HIS A 192 42.66 -8.17 13.97
CA HIS A 192 41.63 -9.12 14.36
C HIS A 192 41.19 -8.89 15.82
N ARG A 193 39.92 -8.53 16.04
CA ARG A 193 39.15 -8.96 17.20
C ARG A 193 37.75 -9.36 16.74
N LEU A 194 37.40 -10.60 17.04
CA LEU A 194 36.04 -11.10 16.97
C LEU A 194 35.26 -10.44 18.12
N SER A 195 34.57 -9.34 17.81
CA SER A 195 33.70 -8.65 18.76
C SER A 195 32.31 -9.29 18.74
N GLU A 196 31.83 -9.68 19.91
CA GLU A 196 30.47 -10.20 20.14
C GLU A 196 29.39 -9.22 19.64
N PRO A 197 28.20 -9.71 19.24
CA PRO A 197 27.11 -8.86 18.77
C PRO A 197 26.55 -8.03 19.93
N SER A 198 26.97 -6.77 20.01
CA SER A 198 26.57 -5.82 21.04
C SER A 198 25.07 -5.46 20.94
N GLY A 199 24.36 -5.51 22.07
CA GLY A 199 22.93 -5.26 22.22
C GLY A 199 22.44 -3.83 21.95
N GLU A 200 23.24 -2.97 21.29
CA GLU A 200 22.90 -1.58 20.99
C GLU A 200 21.81 -1.44 19.92
N GLY A 201 21.80 -2.35 18.92
CA GLY A 201 20.80 -2.34 17.85
C GLY A 201 19.36 -2.54 18.35
N SER A 202 19.18 -3.37 19.38
CA SER A 202 17.87 -3.65 19.97
C SER A 202 17.30 -2.42 20.70
N LYS A 203 18.14 -1.72 21.49
CA LYS A 203 17.75 -0.50 22.20
C LYS A 203 17.36 0.63 21.24
N SER A 204 18.14 0.83 20.17
CA SER A 204 17.85 1.87 19.17
C SER A 204 16.54 1.59 18.43
N ARG A 205 16.28 0.34 18.03
CA ARG A 205 15.01 -0.05 17.40
C ARG A 205 13.81 0.13 18.34
N GLY A 206 13.96 -0.17 19.63
CA GLY A 206 12.94 0.07 20.65
C GLY A 206 12.54 1.55 20.74
N ARG A 207 13.52 2.45 20.86
CA ARG A 207 13.28 3.90 20.89
C ARG A 207 12.60 4.41 19.61
N ARG A 208 12.98 3.89 18.44
CA ARG A 208 12.31 4.26 17.17
C ARG A 208 10.84 3.85 17.16
N ARG A 209 10.52 2.64 17.64
CA ARG A 209 9.12 2.18 17.76
C ARG A 209 8.31 3.06 18.70
N GLU A 210 8.87 3.43 19.83
CA GLU A 210 8.22 4.30 20.81
C GLU A 210 7.95 5.70 20.24
N ARG A 211 8.94 6.31 19.58
CA ARG A 211 8.77 7.58 18.87
C ARG A 211 7.68 7.50 17.80
N LEU A 212 7.65 6.43 17.02
CA LEU A 212 6.61 6.24 16.02
C LEU A 212 5.23 6.06 16.66
N ALA A 213 5.13 5.24 17.71
CA ALA A 213 3.89 5.02 18.44
C ALA A 213 3.34 6.34 19.00
N LYS A 214 4.21 7.19 19.55
CA LYS A 214 3.83 8.54 19.99
C LYS A 214 3.24 9.36 18.84
N ARG A 215 3.86 9.35 17.66
CA ARG A 215 3.32 10.06 16.47
C ARG A 215 1.99 9.50 15.98
N PHE A 216 1.75 8.20 16.14
CA PHE A 216 0.43 7.62 15.84
C PHE A 216 -0.62 8.00 16.88
N VAL A 217 -0.25 8.18 18.14
CA VAL A 217 -1.16 8.71 19.18
C VAL A 217 -1.48 10.17 18.91
N ASP A 218 -0.47 10.99 18.62
CA ASP A 218 -0.58 12.44 18.41
C ASP A 218 -1.02 12.81 16.98
N LEU A 219 -1.46 11.83 16.20
CA LEU A 219 -1.92 12.04 14.83
C LEU A 219 -3.11 13.00 14.83
N ASP A 220 -3.01 14.02 13.97
CA ASP A 220 -4.10 14.96 13.70
C ASP A 220 -4.27 15.16 12.19
N VAL A 221 -5.36 14.63 11.66
CA VAL A 221 -5.73 14.76 10.25
C VAL A 221 -6.03 16.22 9.86
N GLY A 222 -6.50 17.07 10.78
CA GLY A 222 -6.74 18.48 10.52
C GLY A 222 -5.44 19.27 10.27
N ALA A 223 -4.35 18.84 10.91
CA ALA A 223 -3.01 19.41 10.71
C ALA A 223 -2.22 18.75 9.57
N ALA A 224 -2.77 17.70 8.92
CA ALA A 224 -2.06 16.99 7.86
C ALA A 224 -2.02 17.79 6.54
N ASN A 225 -0.93 17.62 5.80
CA ASN A 225 -0.64 18.32 4.55
C ASN A 225 -1.08 17.51 3.32
N CYS A 226 -1.59 18.19 2.31
CA CYS A 226 -1.74 17.71 0.94
C CYS A 226 -1.74 18.89 -0.04
N TYR A 227 -1.99 18.62 -1.31
CA TYR A 227 -2.25 19.68 -2.29
C TYR A 227 -3.46 20.51 -1.85
N GLU A 228 -3.34 21.83 -1.94
CA GLU A 228 -4.33 22.79 -1.43
C GLU A 228 -5.73 22.53 -2.03
N ALA A 229 -5.79 22.25 -3.34
CA ALA A 229 -7.03 21.95 -4.04
C ALA A 229 -7.78 20.71 -3.51
N ASP A 230 -7.07 19.75 -2.89
CA ASP A 230 -7.67 18.55 -2.32
C ASP A 230 -8.02 18.71 -0.84
N ARG A 231 -7.33 19.58 -0.10
CA ARG A 231 -7.35 19.56 1.36
C ARG A 231 -8.76 19.73 1.92
N ASP A 232 -9.44 20.80 1.53
CA ASP A 232 -10.75 21.13 2.09
C ASP A 232 -11.81 20.12 1.66
N ARG A 233 -11.73 19.62 0.43
CA ARG A 233 -12.60 18.54 -0.06
C ARG A 233 -12.43 17.27 0.77
N LEU A 234 -11.19 16.89 1.06
CA LEU A 234 -10.88 15.66 1.79
C LEU A 234 -11.26 15.76 3.27
N LEU A 235 -10.98 16.89 3.92
CA LEU A 235 -11.39 17.12 5.30
C LEU A 235 -12.91 17.20 5.43
N GLY A 236 -13.59 17.93 4.53
CA GLY A 236 -15.05 17.99 4.53
C GLY A 236 -15.71 16.63 4.31
N ALA A 237 -15.10 15.76 3.50
CA ALA A 237 -15.55 14.38 3.34
C ALA A 237 -15.37 13.55 4.62
N ILE A 238 -14.26 13.71 5.32
CA ILE A 238 -14.00 13.06 6.61
C ILE A 238 -15.01 13.52 7.64
N GLU A 239 -15.23 14.84 7.79
CA GLU A 239 -16.21 15.39 8.74
C GLU A 239 -17.63 14.93 8.42
N SER A 240 -18.02 14.93 7.15
CA SER A 240 -19.33 14.42 6.71
C SER A 240 -19.50 12.94 7.00
N GLY A 241 -18.41 12.16 6.98
CA GLY A 241 -18.43 10.74 7.30
C GLY A 241 -18.41 10.47 8.81
N PHE A 242 -17.59 11.18 9.58
CA PHE A 242 -17.26 10.85 10.98
C PHE A 242 -17.93 11.72 12.03
N ASP A 243 -18.74 12.70 11.63
CA ASP A 243 -19.29 13.77 12.47
C ASP A 243 -18.21 14.69 13.08
N SER A 244 -16.95 14.23 13.21
CA SER A 244 -15.78 15.01 13.64
C SER A 244 -14.47 14.40 13.13
N LEU A 245 -13.42 15.21 13.01
CA LEU A 245 -12.06 14.74 12.68
C LEU A 245 -11.47 13.84 13.77
N ASP A 246 -11.88 14.01 15.03
CA ASP A 246 -11.38 13.24 16.18
C ASP A 246 -11.73 11.75 16.09
N GLU A 247 -12.94 11.41 15.62
CA GLU A 247 -13.32 10.02 15.42
C GLU A 247 -12.49 9.34 14.32
N PHE A 248 -12.19 10.07 13.24
CA PHE A 248 -11.28 9.60 12.19
C PHE A 248 -9.85 9.43 12.71
N ASN A 249 -9.36 10.40 13.48
CA ASN A 249 -8.05 10.34 14.13
C ASN A 249 -7.92 9.10 15.02
N ALA A 250 -8.93 8.85 15.87
CA ALA A 250 -8.96 7.68 16.75
C ALA A 250 -8.96 6.36 15.96
N ALA A 251 -9.71 6.28 14.85
CA ALA A 251 -9.75 5.10 13.99
C ALA A 251 -8.38 4.81 13.36
N CYS A 252 -7.76 5.80 12.72
CA CYS A 252 -6.44 5.66 12.09
C CYS A 252 -5.35 5.36 13.11
N SER A 253 -5.28 6.14 14.20
CA SER A 253 -4.33 5.97 15.29
C SER A 253 -4.37 4.54 15.83
N SER A 254 -5.57 4.03 16.13
CA SER A 254 -5.73 2.71 16.70
C SER A 254 -5.28 1.60 15.74
N ALA A 255 -5.62 1.69 14.45
CA ALA A 255 -5.18 0.73 13.45
C ALA A 255 -3.65 0.75 13.25
N LEU A 256 -3.05 1.94 13.14
CA LEU A 256 -1.61 2.12 12.96
C LEU A 256 -0.81 1.61 14.18
N LEU A 257 -1.30 1.87 15.41
CA LEU A 257 -0.70 1.36 16.64
C LEU A 257 -0.78 -0.16 16.74
N ALA A 258 -1.92 -0.76 16.37
CA ALA A 258 -2.06 -2.21 16.35
C ALA A 258 -1.08 -2.85 15.34
N ALA A 259 -0.99 -2.29 14.14
CA ALA A 259 -0.05 -2.72 13.11
C ALA A 259 1.41 -2.57 13.56
N ALA A 260 1.77 -1.44 14.19
CA ALA A 260 3.12 -1.17 14.67
C ALA A 260 3.55 -1.99 15.89
N ARG A 261 2.63 -2.66 16.59
CA ARG A 261 2.96 -3.63 17.66
C ARG A 261 3.23 -5.03 17.11
N THR A 262 2.60 -5.36 15.99
CA THR A 262 2.80 -6.64 15.32
C THR A 262 4.24 -6.69 14.79
N PRO A 263 5.01 -7.77 15.01
CA PRO A 263 6.29 -7.96 14.36
C PRO A 263 6.11 -7.80 12.85
N SER A 264 7.00 -7.05 12.19
CA SER A 264 6.97 -6.79 10.75
C SER A 264 6.61 -8.07 10.01
N CYS A 265 5.44 -8.06 9.35
CA CYS A 265 4.79 -9.24 8.81
C CYS A 265 5.73 -9.88 7.79
N GLY A 266 6.39 -10.97 8.18
CA GLY A 266 6.82 -12.01 7.24
C GLY A 266 5.57 -12.73 6.74
N THR A 267 4.69 -11.98 6.07
CA THR A 267 3.45 -12.36 5.36
C THR A 267 2.75 -13.61 5.91
N ARG A 268 1.78 -13.45 6.82
CA ARG A 268 0.98 -14.58 7.36
C ARG A 268 0.50 -15.52 6.26
N GLU A 269 0.50 -16.83 6.53
CA GLU A 269 -0.07 -17.79 5.58
C GLU A 269 -1.53 -17.46 5.28
N ARG A 270 -1.89 -17.61 4.00
CA ARG A 270 -3.21 -17.39 3.41
C ARG A 270 -4.19 -18.41 4.03
N GLY A 271 -4.64 -18.18 5.26
CA GLY A 271 -5.54 -19.09 5.98
C GLY A 271 -5.60 -18.97 7.51
N SER A 272 -4.66 -18.28 8.17
CA SER A 272 -4.74 -18.11 9.63
C SER A 272 -5.71 -16.99 10.01
N ARG A 273 -6.91 -17.36 10.47
CA ARG A 273 -7.86 -16.44 11.13
C ARG A 273 -7.14 -15.73 12.30
N ALA A 274 -7.09 -14.41 12.27
CA ALA A 274 -6.58 -13.62 13.38
C ALA A 274 -7.46 -13.81 14.63
N GLY A 275 -6.85 -13.82 15.82
CA GLY A 275 -7.58 -13.76 17.09
C GLY A 275 -8.36 -12.43 17.23
N PRO A 276 -9.32 -12.36 18.16
CA PRO A 276 -10.22 -11.22 18.28
C PRO A 276 -9.47 -9.90 18.57
N LEU A 277 -9.90 -8.82 17.90
CA LEU A 277 -9.37 -7.46 18.04
C LEU A 277 -9.60 -6.90 19.46
N PRO A 278 -8.79 -5.92 19.92
CA PRO A 278 -9.10 -5.12 21.11
C PRO A 278 -10.45 -4.39 20.97
N GLY A 279 -11.24 -4.32 22.06
CA GLY A 279 -12.68 -3.99 22.07
C GLY A 279 -13.18 -2.68 21.44
N ARG A 280 -12.29 -1.75 21.04
CA ARG A 280 -12.63 -0.52 20.28
C ARG A 280 -12.46 -0.69 18.76
N LEU A 281 -11.42 -1.40 18.32
CA LEU A 281 -11.23 -1.75 16.91
C LEU A 281 -12.11 -2.92 16.50
N SER A 282 -12.41 -3.85 17.42
CA SER A 282 -13.42 -4.87 17.16
C SER A 282 -14.77 -4.22 16.87
N ARG A 283 -15.14 -3.15 17.59
CA ARG A 283 -16.35 -2.36 17.34
C ARG A 283 -16.28 -1.63 16.01
N LEU A 284 -15.20 -0.92 15.67
CA LEU A 284 -15.10 -0.27 14.35
C LEU A 284 -15.14 -1.29 13.19
N ALA A 285 -14.42 -2.41 13.30
CA ALA A 285 -14.42 -3.49 12.31
C ALA A 285 -15.73 -4.30 12.26
N SER A 286 -16.43 -4.46 13.40
CA SER A 286 -17.77 -5.09 13.44
C SER A 286 -18.91 -4.12 13.07
N HIS A 287 -18.69 -2.81 13.14
CA HIS A 287 -19.60 -1.77 12.65
C HIS A 287 -19.40 -1.46 11.15
N ILE A 288 -18.30 -1.92 10.52
CA ILE A 288 -18.02 -1.84 9.08
C ILE A 288 -18.18 -3.25 8.45
N SER A 289 -19.24 -3.98 8.81
CA SER A 289 -19.48 -5.34 8.33
C SER A 289 -20.06 -5.38 6.91
N LEU A 290 -19.20 -5.27 5.89
CA LEU A 290 -19.52 -5.34 4.46
C LEU A 290 -19.92 -6.75 3.95
N SER A 291 -20.83 -7.43 4.66
CA SER A 291 -21.34 -8.75 4.23
C SER A 291 -22.15 -8.71 2.91
N GLY A 292 -22.44 -7.51 2.38
CA GLY A 292 -23.07 -7.29 1.08
C GLY A 292 -22.11 -7.37 -0.12
N LEU A 293 -20.88 -6.85 0.00
CA LEU A 293 -19.88 -6.88 -1.07
C LEU A 293 -19.06 -8.19 -1.08
N GLU A 294 -18.87 -8.82 0.09
CA GLU A 294 -18.19 -10.11 0.19
C GLU A 294 -18.96 -11.24 -0.51
N ARG A 295 -20.29 -11.18 -0.61
CA ARG A 295 -21.08 -12.23 -1.28
C ARG A 295 -20.94 -12.23 -2.79
N GLU A 296 -20.65 -11.08 -3.42
CA GLU A 296 -20.35 -11.01 -4.86
C GLU A 296 -18.87 -11.25 -5.16
N ALA A 297 -17.95 -10.83 -4.26
CA ALA A 297 -16.51 -11.06 -4.44
C ALA A 297 -16.09 -12.52 -4.15
N SER A 298 -16.64 -13.15 -3.09
CA SER A 298 -16.24 -14.49 -2.63
C SER A 298 -16.87 -15.63 -3.46
N SER A 299 -18.07 -15.41 -4.02
CA SER A 299 -18.74 -16.38 -4.90
C SER A 299 -18.06 -16.55 -6.26
N SER A 300 -17.33 -15.52 -6.71
CA SER A 300 -16.51 -15.56 -7.93
C SER A 300 -15.13 -16.19 -7.71
N TRP A 301 -14.53 -16.02 -6.52
CA TRP A 301 -13.15 -16.45 -6.26
C TRP A 301 -13.00 -17.94 -5.89
N SER A 302 -14.09 -18.59 -5.47
CA SER A 302 -14.05 -19.98 -4.98
C SER A 302 -14.20 -21.05 -6.07
N SER A 303 -14.49 -20.67 -7.33
CA SER A 303 -15.02 -21.61 -8.34
C SER A 303 -14.06 -21.98 -9.48
N ARG A 304 -12.73 -21.87 -9.31
CA ARG A 304 -11.78 -22.45 -10.28
C ARG A 304 -10.65 -23.21 -9.60
N ARG A 305 -11.00 -24.40 -9.10
CA ARG A 305 -10.04 -25.46 -8.78
C ARG A 305 -9.86 -26.34 -10.03
N TRP A 306 -8.66 -26.30 -10.59
CA TRP A 306 -8.00 -27.24 -11.51
C TRP A 306 -8.83 -28.39 -12.10
N GLY A 307 -9.00 -28.36 -13.43
CA GLY A 307 -9.24 -29.54 -14.25
C GLY A 307 -8.16 -29.64 -15.34
N ARG A 308 -7.23 -30.60 -15.19
CA ARG A 308 -6.41 -31.09 -16.31
C ARG A 308 -7.35 -31.76 -17.33
N GLY A 309 -7.14 -31.48 -18.61
CA GLY A 309 -7.83 -32.16 -19.70
C GLY A 309 -7.14 -31.87 -21.02
N SER A 310 -6.10 -32.65 -21.32
CA SER A 310 -5.51 -32.81 -22.65
C SER A 310 -6.58 -33.31 -23.62
N SER A 311 -6.54 -32.89 -24.90
CA SER A 311 -6.58 -33.76 -26.10
C SER A 311 -6.87 -32.97 -27.38
N SER A 312 -5.91 -33.02 -28.31
CA SER A 312 -6.00 -33.19 -29.77
C SER A 312 -7.21 -32.67 -30.56
N GLY A 313 -6.92 -31.97 -31.66
CA GLY A 313 -7.85 -31.83 -32.78
C GLY A 313 -7.35 -30.85 -33.85
N SER A 314 -6.60 -31.38 -34.82
CA SER A 314 -6.30 -30.77 -36.11
C SER A 314 -7.57 -30.49 -36.92
N GLU A 315 -7.63 -29.40 -37.69
CA GLU A 315 -7.77 -29.47 -39.15
C GLU A 315 -7.77 -28.11 -39.85
N LEU A 316 -7.35 -28.20 -41.11
CA LEU A 316 -7.06 -27.23 -42.16
C LEU A 316 -8.20 -26.26 -42.52
N GLY A 317 -7.84 -25.09 -43.06
CA GLY A 317 -8.80 -24.19 -43.70
C GLY A 317 -8.18 -22.92 -44.27
N ASN A 318 -7.50 -23.08 -45.41
CA ASN A 318 -6.97 -22.04 -46.28
C ASN A 318 -8.09 -21.19 -46.91
N THR A 319 -7.96 -19.86 -46.97
CA THR A 319 -8.33 -19.03 -48.15
C THR A 319 -7.84 -17.59 -48.02
N SER A 320 -7.02 -17.19 -48.99
CA SER A 320 -6.62 -15.84 -49.35
C SER A 320 -7.81 -14.95 -49.75
N ARG A 321 -7.69 -13.63 -49.55
CA ARG A 321 -7.99 -12.63 -50.58
C ARG A 321 -7.50 -11.23 -50.18
N GLU A 322 -6.66 -10.69 -51.05
CA GLU A 322 -6.36 -9.28 -51.24
C GLU A 322 -7.64 -8.48 -51.55
N CYS A 323 -7.66 -7.20 -51.19
CA CYS A 323 -8.10 -6.14 -52.10
C CYS A 323 -7.72 -4.76 -51.53
N SER A 324 -6.96 -4.03 -52.33
CA SER A 324 -6.47 -2.67 -52.11
C SER A 324 -7.51 -1.61 -52.50
N GLY A 325 -7.43 -0.47 -51.80
CA GLY A 325 -7.71 0.88 -52.33
C GLY A 325 -9.11 1.45 -52.06
N PRO A 326 -9.31 2.75 -52.32
CA PRO A 326 -8.35 3.79 -52.70
C PRO A 326 -7.75 4.58 -51.53
#